data_AF-A0A2M7ADJ9-F1
#
_entry.id   AF-A0A2M7ADJ9-F1
#
_cell.length_a   1.000
_cell.length_b   1.000
_cell.length_c   1.000
_cell.angle_alpha   90.00
_cell.angle_beta   90.00
_cell.angle_gamma   90.00
#
_symmetry.space_group_name_H-M   'P 1'
#
loop_
_entity.id
_entity.type
_entity.pdbx_description
1 polymer ?
#
loop_
_entity_poly.entity_id
_entity_poly.type
_entity_poly.pdbx_seq_one_letter_code
_entity_poly.pdbx_strand_id
1 'polypeptide(L)'
;MYLIIVGCGKVGFYLCKDMLSRGHEVTVVDKRPEKVTEARERVGNVIFEGDGCDPAMLEKLGVRRAEVLVAATGDDEDNLVVCHVGRHLNPGIRTVGRVNNPKNESTFRKLGLNAVVNSSELLAHMIEHEFSTGDLVPLISLRRCGLDMVEVTVAKGSPAAGKLIQDVKLPDRCTLVSILRSGSVVTPRGDVSLIPGDEIIAVIGPEEEKDLQQLLVRDNRGSEIRGPVSMENERGRKFGKVFKK
;
A
#
# COMPACT_ATOMS: atom_id res chain seq x y z
N MET A 1 21.98 8.93 4.56
CA MET A 1 20.80 9.59 5.13
C MET A 1 20.65 9.18 6.58
N TYR A 2 20.05 10.02 7.42
CA TYR A 2 19.68 9.67 8.79
C TYR A 2 18.18 9.39 8.94
N LEU A 3 17.85 8.18 9.42
CA LEU A 3 16.48 7.71 9.60
C LEU A 3 16.21 7.35 11.06
N ILE A 4 15.02 7.72 11.53
CA ILE A 4 14.45 7.23 12.79
C ILE A 4 13.27 6.32 12.46
N ILE A 5 13.25 5.12 13.04
CA ILE A 5 12.16 4.16 12.90
C ILE A 5 11.52 3.96 14.28
N VAL A 6 10.21 4.16 14.38
CA VAL A 6 9.44 3.87 15.59
C VAL A 6 8.70 2.55 15.39
N GLY A 7 9.03 1.56 16.22
CA GLY A 7 8.52 0.19 16.19
C GLY A 7 9.58 -0.82 15.75
N CYS A 8 9.92 -1.75 16.64
CA CYS A 8 10.78 -2.93 16.41
C CYS A 8 9.95 -4.17 16.02
N GLY A 9 8.75 -3.98 15.47
CA GLY A 9 7.99 -5.08 14.86
C GLY A 9 8.69 -5.61 13.61
N LYS A 10 8.11 -6.62 12.94
CA LYS A 10 8.69 -7.23 11.73
C LYS A 10 9.06 -6.17 10.67
N VAL A 11 8.14 -5.24 10.39
CA VAL A 11 8.35 -4.18 9.39
C VAL A 11 9.54 -3.29 9.77
N GLY A 12 9.52 -2.68 10.96
CA GLY A 12 10.60 -1.78 11.39
C GLY A 12 11.95 -2.47 11.54
N PHE A 13 11.96 -3.73 12.01
CA PHE A 13 13.17 -4.55 12.09
C PHE A 13 13.80 -4.80 10.71
N TYR A 14 13.02 -5.31 9.75
CA TYR A 14 13.56 -5.61 8.42
C TYR A 14 13.89 -4.34 7.63
N LEU A 15 13.14 -3.26 7.84
CA LEU A 15 13.47 -1.95 7.29
C LEU A 15 14.80 -1.44 7.84
N CYS A 16 15.03 -1.52 9.16
CA CYS A 16 16.31 -1.17 9.76
C CYS A 16 17.47 -1.95 9.14
N LYS A 17 17.34 -3.27 9.04
CA LYS A 17 18.37 -4.13 8.46
C LYS A 17 18.68 -3.77 7.00
N ASP A 18 17.65 -3.53 6.18
CA ASP A 18 17.82 -3.16 4.76
C ASP A 18 18.42 -1.75 4.60
N MET A 19 18.04 -0.78 5.43
CA MET A 19 18.60 0.56 5.37
C MET A 19 20.07 0.60 5.81
N LEU A 20 20.42 -0.18 6.86
CA LEU A 20 21.80 -0.33 7.30
C LEU A 20 22.68 -0.96 6.22
N SER A 21 22.21 -2.01 5.54
CA SER A 21 22.97 -2.67 4.47
C SER A 21 23.24 -1.76 3.27
N ARG A 22 22.38 -0.75 3.06
CA ARG A 22 22.53 0.30 2.04
C ARG A 22 23.42 1.47 2.49
N GLY A 23 24.03 1.38 3.68
CA GLY A 23 24.93 2.40 4.22
C GLY A 23 24.22 3.63 4.79
N HIS A 24 22.93 3.52 5.13
CA HIS A 24 22.22 4.59 5.84
C HIS A 24 22.46 4.52 7.35
N GLU A 25 22.39 5.68 8.00
CA GLU A 25 22.40 5.76 9.46
C GLU A 25 20.96 5.62 9.96
N VAL A 26 20.74 4.68 10.89
CA VAL A 26 19.40 4.32 11.35
C VAL A 26 19.41 4.23 12.87
N THR A 27 18.41 4.80 13.52
CA THR A 27 18.05 4.44 14.89
C THR A 27 16.62 3.92 14.94
N VAL A 28 16.37 2.96 15.83
CA VAL A 28 15.05 2.38 16.02
C VAL A 28 14.67 2.47 17.49
N VAL A 29 13.41 2.76 17.77
CA VAL A 29 12.85 2.79 19.13
C VAL A 29 11.61 1.93 19.23
N ASP A 30 11.47 1.16 20.30
CA ASP A 30 10.22 0.48 20.67
C ASP A 30 10.04 0.51 22.20
N LYS A 31 8.79 0.60 22.64
CA LYS A 31 8.42 0.65 24.06
C LYS A 31 8.41 -0.73 24.73
N ARG A 32 8.49 -1.80 23.94
CA ARG A 32 8.47 -3.20 24.39
C ARG A 32 9.87 -3.75 24.60
N PRO A 33 10.30 -4.02 25.85
CA PRO A 33 11.65 -4.49 26.14
C PRO A 33 12.01 -5.80 25.44
N GLU A 34 11.04 -6.70 25.26
CA GLU A 34 11.24 -7.98 24.58
C GLU A 34 11.60 -7.79 23.10
N LYS A 35 10.95 -6.83 22.41
CA LYS A 35 11.23 -6.52 21.01
C LYS A 35 12.56 -5.80 20.83
N VAL A 36 12.88 -4.91 21.77
CA VAL A 36 14.17 -4.21 21.82
C VAL A 36 15.31 -5.22 21.96
N THR A 37 15.19 -6.16 22.90
CA THR A 37 16.22 -7.18 23.15
C THR A 37 16.43 -8.07 21.93
N GLU A 38 15.34 -8.62 21.37
CA GLU A 38 15.37 -9.45 20.16
C GLU A 38 16.02 -8.72 18.97
N ALA A 39 15.69 -7.44 18.76
CA ALA A 39 16.25 -6.66 17.67
C ALA A 39 17.73 -6.30 17.91
N ARG A 40 18.09 -5.90 19.13
CA ARG A 40 19.45 -5.48 19.48
C ARG A 40 20.47 -6.61 19.31
N GLU A 41 20.09 -7.85 19.62
CA GLU A 41 20.93 -9.04 19.37
C GLU A 41 21.27 -9.23 17.88
N ARG A 42 20.37 -8.78 16.98
CA ARG A 42 20.46 -9.05 15.54
C ARG A 42 21.00 -7.89 14.72
N VAL A 43 20.79 -6.64 15.14
CA VAL A 43 21.23 -5.43 14.41
C VAL A 43 22.08 -4.47 15.24
N GLY A 44 22.31 -4.76 16.52
CA GLY A 44 23.25 -4.03 17.37
C GLY A 44 22.69 -2.78 18.05
N ASN A 45 23.58 -1.86 18.41
CA ASN A 45 23.33 -0.73 19.31
C ASN A 45 22.50 0.43 18.69
N VAL A 46 21.92 0.21 17.52
CA VAL A 46 20.99 1.15 16.87
C VAL A 46 19.58 1.07 17.45
N ILE A 47 19.31 0.08 18.31
CA ILE A 47 18.01 -0.18 18.91
C ILE A 47 17.93 0.43 20.31
N PHE A 48 16.94 1.28 20.53
CA PHE A 48 16.67 1.98 21.78
C PHE A 48 15.34 1.52 22.38
N GLU A 49 15.29 1.49 23.70
CA GLU A 49 14.06 1.29 24.46
C GLU A 49 13.46 2.65 24.82
N GLY A 50 12.17 2.82 24.58
CA GLY A 50 11.45 4.05 24.89
C GLY A 50 10.14 4.17 24.12
N ASP A 51 9.31 5.13 24.52
CA ASP A 51 8.09 5.45 23.80
C ASP A 51 8.40 6.43 22.65
N GLY A 52 8.08 6.05 21.42
CA GLY A 52 8.25 6.94 20.27
C GLY A 52 7.22 8.07 20.20
N CYS A 53 6.14 7.98 20.98
CA CYS A 53 5.16 9.06 21.15
C CYS A 53 5.68 10.17 22.08
N ASP A 54 6.73 9.91 22.86
CA ASP A 54 7.36 10.90 23.74
C ASP A 54 8.30 11.83 22.94
N PRO A 55 8.03 13.15 22.89
CA PRO A 55 8.91 14.11 22.24
C PRO A 55 10.35 14.07 22.75
N ALA A 56 10.55 13.86 24.06
CA ALA A 56 11.89 13.82 24.66
C ALA A 56 12.68 12.61 24.14
N MET A 57 12.01 11.48 23.87
CA MET A 57 12.63 10.32 23.28
C MET A 57 13.05 10.59 21.83
N LEU A 58 12.20 11.22 21.01
CA LEU A 58 12.55 11.59 19.64
C LEU A 58 13.69 12.62 19.59
N GLU A 59 13.73 13.57 20.52
CA GLU A 59 14.85 14.50 20.65
C GLU A 59 16.17 13.80 21.02
N LYS A 60 16.13 12.85 21.96
CA LYS A 60 17.29 12.03 22.33
C LYS A 60 17.83 11.22 21.14
N LEU A 61 16.94 10.77 20.25
CA LEU A 61 17.31 10.11 19.00
C LEU A 61 17.77 11.11 17.91
N GLY A 62 17.77 12.41 18.16
CA GLY A 62 18.24 13.40 17.19
C GLY A 62 17.27 13.64 16.03
N VAL A 63 15.95 13.63 16.29
CA VAL A 63 14.92 13.90 15.26
C VAL A 63 15.13 15.21 14.48
N ARG A 64 15.77 16.22 15.11
CA ARG A 64 16.08 17.51 14.47
C ARG A 64 17.04 17.42 13.29
N ARG A 65 17.89 16.39 13.24
CA ARG A 65 18.80 16.12 12.11
C ARG A 65 18.32 14.97 11.22
N ALA A 66 17.24 14.29 11.60
CA ALA A 66 16.71 13.18 10.82
C ALA A 66 16.06 13.70 9.54
N GLU A 67 16.34 13.02 8.43
CA GLU A 67 15.75 13.31 7.13
C GLU A 67 14.40 12.59 6.98
N VAL A 68 14.29 11.40 7.59
CA VAL A 68 13.10 10.57 7.54
C VAL A 68 12.75 10.04 8.92
N LEU A 69 11.47 10.14 9.28
CA LEU A 69 10.87 9.47 10.44
C LEU A 69 9.82 8.49 9.94
N VAL A 70 10.00 7.22 10.28
CA VAL A 70 9.08 6.14 9.91
C VAL A 70 8.36 5.65 11.17
N ALA A 71 7.05 5.79 11.22
CA ALA A 71 6.22 5.20 12.27
C ALA A 71 5.62 3.90 11.77
N ALA A 72 6.17 2.77 12.24
CA ALA A 72 5.86 1.41 11.79
C ALA A 72 5.41 0.52 12.95
N THR A 73 4.73 1.09 13.95
CA THR A 73 4.16 0.33 15.06
C THR A 73 2.93 -0.46 14.58
N GLY A 74 2.41 -1.31 15.47
CA GLY A 74 1.15 -2.04 15.23
C GLY A 74 -0.10 -1.20 15.51
N ASP A 75 0.05 0.04 15.97
CA ASP A 75 -1.04 0.91 16.38
C ASP A 75 -1.06 2.17 15.50
N ASP A 76 -2.20 2.40 14.85
CA ASP A 76 -2.38 3.53 13.94
C ASP A 76 -2.38 4.87 14.68
N GLU A 77 -2.86 4.90 15.92
CA GLU A 77 -2.90 6.11 16.75
C GLU A 77 -1.49 6.51 17.16
N ASP A 78 -0.66 5.55 17.58
CA ASP A 78 0.77 5.78 17.83
C ASP A 78 1.46 6.28 16.55
N ASN A 79 1.18 5.67 15.39
CA ASN A 79 1.82 6.07 14.13
C ASN A 79 1.48 7.50 13.71
N LEU A 80 0.23 7.94 13.95
CA LEU A 80 -0.18 9.33 13.76
C LEU A 80 0.55 10.28 14.69
N VAL A 81 0.55 9.98 15.99
CA VAL A 81 1.15 10.84 17.03
C VAL A 81 2.64 11.01 16.77
N VAL A 82 3.37 9.92 16.54
CA VAL A 82 4.81 9.94 16.22
C VAL A 82 5.10 10.87 15.05
N CYS A 83 4.35 10.74 13.96
CA CYS A 83 4.58 11.57 12.77
C CYS A 83 4.26 13.04 13.04
N HIS A 84 3.20 13.33 13.81
CA HIS A 84 2.81 14.69 14.15
C HIS A 84 3.86 15.37 15.05
N VAL A 85 4.27 14.69 16.13
CA VAL A 85 5.32 15.14 17.04
C VAL A 85 6.64 15.32 16.30
N GLY A 86 7.03 14.38 15.46
CA GLY A 86 8.27 14.44 14.67
C GLY A 86 8.35 15.70 13.80
N ARG A 87 7.25 16.09 13.14
CA ARG A 87 7.19 17.34 12.36
C ARG A 87 7.21 18.58 13.22
N HIS A 88 6.53 18.54 14.36
CA HIS A 88 6.57 19.66 15.29
C HIS A 88 8.01 19.94 15.75
N LEU A 89 8.78 18.88 16.02
CA LEU A 89 10.19 18.98 16.41
C LEU A 89 11.13 19.31 15.23
N ASN A 90 10.80 18.84 14.02
CA ASN A 90 11.54 19.08 12.80
C ASN A 90 10.60 19.34 11.61
N PRO A 91 10.27 20.61 11.30
CA PRO A 91 9.34 20.94 10.21
C PRO A 91 9.77 20.48 8.80
N GLY A 92 11.07 20.20 8.61
CA GLY A 92 11.64 19.73 7.34
C GLY A 92 11.68 18.21 7.20
N ILE A 93 11.34 17.45 8.24
CA ILE A 93 11.43 15.98 8.22
C ILE A 93 10.38 15.37 7.30
N ARG A 94 10.76 14.32 6.57
CA ARG A 94 9.79 13.49 5.85
C ARG A 94 9.23 12.43 6.78
N THR A 95 7.94 12.46 7.06
CA THR A 95 7.27 11.45 7.89
C THR A 95 6.56 10.39 7.05
N VAL A 96 6.77 9.12 7.37
CA VAL A 96 6.09 7.97 6.77
C VAL A 96 5.34 7.21 7.86
N GLY A 97 4.01 7.22 7.81
CA GLY A 97 3.18 6.49 8.75
C GLY A 97 2.63 5.19 8.14
N ARG A 98 2.80 4.06 8.84
CA ARG A 98 2.11 2.81 8.50
C ARG A 98 0.66 2.88 8.96
N VAL A 99 -0.25 2.51 8.06
CA VAL A 99 -1.66 2.28 8.37
C VAL A 99 -1.90 0.78 8.35
N ASN A 100 -2.35 0.26 9.50
CA ASN A 100 -2.70 -1.13 9.70
C ASN A 100 -4.17 -1.36 9.36
N ASN A 101 -5.05 -0.41 9.70
CA ASN A 101 -6.47 -0.44 9.38
C ASN A 101 -6.81 0.49 8.21
N PRO A 102 -7.20 -0.03 7.03
CA PRO A 102 -7.53 0.78 5.86
C PRO A 102 -8.53 1.92 6.11
N LYS A 103 -9.47 1.74 7.06
CA LYS A 103 -10.46 2.77 7.42
C LYS A 103 -9.82 4.06 7.92
N ASN A 104 -8.62 3.98 8.50
CA ASN A 104 -7.90 5.11 9.06
C ASN A 104 -7.14 5.93 8.02
N GLU A 105 -6.97 5.44 6.79
CA GLU A 105 -6.15 6.10 5.79
C GLU A 105 -6.64 7.51 5.46
N SER A 106 -7.96 7.69 5.31
CA SER A 106 -8.54 9.01 5.03
C SER A 106 -8.23 10.03 6.14
N THR A 107 -8.20 9.60 7.39
CA THR A 107 -7.83 10.41 8.55
C THR A 107 -6.34 10.77 8.52
N PHE A 108 -5.46 9.80 8.26
CA PHE A 108 -4.01 10.04 8.11
C PHE A 108 -3.71 11.07 7.03
N ARG A 109 -4.43 11.01 5.91
CA ARG A 109 -4.31 11.97 4.81
C ARG A 109 -4.78 13.37 5.22
N LYS A 110 -5.94 13.49 5.87
CA LYS A 110 -6.48 14.78 6.36
C LYS A 110 -5.57 15.46 7.39
N LEU A 111 -4.86 14.67 8.20
CA LEU A 111 -3.88 15.15 9.18
C LEU A 111 -2.53 15.51 8.55
N GLY A 112 -2.43 15.42 7.21
CA GLY A 112 -1.38 16.05 6.42
C GLY A 112 -0.07 15.26 6.33
N LEU A 113 -0.03 13.96 6.66
CA LEU A 113 1.19 13.14 6.62
C LEU A 113 1.87 13.11 5.24
N ASN A 114 3.22 13.09 5.18
CA ASN A 114 3.95 13.23 3.91
C ASN A 114 3.80 11.97 3.06
N ALA A 115 3.79 10.81 3.71
CA ALA A 115 3.49 9.54 3.08
C ALA A 115 2.77 8.62 4.07
N VAL A 116 1.82 7.87 3.55
CA VAL A 116 1.03 6.88 4.30
C VAL A 116 1.18 5.54 3.60
N VAL A 117 1.50 4.48 4.33
CA VAL A 117 1.66 3.14 3.76
C VAL A 117 0.61 2.23 4.38
N ASN A 118 -0.46 1.94 3.63
CA ASN A 118 -1.44 0.93 4.01
C ASN A 118 -0.89 -0.45 3.68
N SER A 119 -0.25 -1.09 4.66
CA SER A 119 0.40 -2.39 4.41
C SER A 119 -0.60 -3.50 4.09
N SER A 120 -1.82 -3.40 4.64
CA SER A 120 -2.84 -4.43 4.49
C SER A 120 -3.43 -4.42 3.07
N GLU A 121 -3.71 -3.23 2.55
CA GLU A 121 -4.21 -3.04 1.18
C GLU A 121 -3.13 -3.38 0.13
N LEU A 122 -1.89 -2.94 0.33
CA LEU A 122 -0.79 -3.31 -0.58
C LEU A 122 -0.58 -4.82 -0.65
N LEU A 123 -0.64 -5.52 0.49
CA LEU A 123 -0.55 -6.98 0.50
C LEU A 123 -1.78 -7.64 -0.12
N ALA A 124 -2.98 -7.12 0.13
CA ALA A 124 -4.20 -7.63 -0.48
C ALA A 124 -4.12 -7.56 -2.00
N HIS A 125 -3.75 -6.40 -2.56
CA HIS A 125 -3.58 -6.24 -4.01
C HIS A 125 -2.51 -7.18 -4.59
N MET A 126 -1.38 -7.37 -3.90
CA MET A 126 -0.34 -8.31 -4.35
C MET A 126 -0.82 -9.77 -4.34
N ILE A 127 -1.64 -10.17 -3.36
CA ILE A 127 -2.16 -11.54 -3.31
C ILE A 127 -3.29 -11.71 -4.34
N GLU A 128 -4.17 -10.72 -4.48
CA GLU A 128 -5.22 -10.67 -5.50
C GLU A 128 -4.63 -10.82 -6.91
N HIS A 129 -3.52 -10.14 -7.18
CA HIS A 129 -2.76 -10.28 -8.44
C HIS A 129 -2.45 -11.75 -8.79
N GLU A 130 -2.07 -12.57 -7.81
CA GLU A 130 -1.66 -13.96 -8.05
C GLU A 130 -2.83 -14.89 -8.44
N PHE A 131 -4.08 -14.50 -8.19
CA PHE A 131 -5.26 -15.33 -8.52
C PHE A 131 -6.31 -14.63 -9.40
N SER A 132 -6.21 -13.33 -9.60
CA SER A 132 -7.06 -12.57 -10.52
C SER A 132 -6.60 -12.82 -11.96
N THR A 133 -7.34 -13.67 -12.68
CA THR A 133 -7.14 -13.85 -14.12
C THR A 133 -8.09 -12.95 -14.89
N GLY A 134 -7.56 -11.85 -15.43
CA GLY A 134 -8.32 -10.94 -16.28
C GLY A 134 -9.03 -9.80 -15.55
N ASP A 135 -8.72 -9.50 -14.30
CA ASP A 135 -9.20 -8.28 -13.64
C ASP A 135 -8.17 -7.15 -13.77
N LEU A 136 -8.64 -5.91 -13.60
CA LEU A 136 -7.75 -4.75 -13.43
C LEU A 136 -7.23 -4.79 -12.00
N VAL A 137 -5.92 -4.92 -11.84
CA VAL A 137 -5.24 -5.04 -10.55
C VAL A 137 -4.37 -3.81 -10.31
N PRO A 138 -4.62 -3.03 -9.23
CA PRO A 138 -3.75 -1.92 -8.85
C PRO A 138 -2.39 -2.41 -8.34
N LEU A 139 -1.31 -1.98 -8.99
CA LEU A 139 0.06 -2.33 -8.58
C LEU A 139 0.65 -1.30 -7.60
N ILE A 140 0.52 -0.01 -7.93
CA ILE A 140 1.06 1.09 -7.11
C ILE A 140 0.32 2.41 -7.34
N SER A 141 0.03 3.13 -6.26
CA SER A 141 -0.51 4.50 -6.35
C SER A 141 0.58 5.55 -6.51
N LEU A 142 0.57 6.28 -7.63
CA LEU A 142 1.43 7.41 -7.94
C LEU A 142 0.89 8.70 -7.31
N ARG A 143 0.97 8.76 -5.97
CA ARG A 143 0.31 9.78 -5.12
C ARG A 143 0.51 11.24 -5.53
N ARG A 144 1.69 11.62 -6.05
CA ARG A 144 1.95 13.01 -6.48
C ARG A 144 1.10 13.44 -7.68
N CYS A 145 0.68 12.49 -8.50
CA CYS A 145 -0.06 12.74 -9.73
C CYS A 145 -1.56 12.40 -9.59
N GLY A 146 -1.97 11.79 -8.47
CA GLY A 146 -3.35 11.30 -8.29
C GLY A 146 -3.73 10.28 -9.36
N LEU A 147 -2.82 9.36 -9.65
CA LEU A 147 -2.95 8.28 -10.63
C LEU A 147 -2.51 6.96 -10.00
N ASP A 148 -3.03 5.86 -10.51
CA ASP A 148 -2.68 4.50 -10.12
C ASP A 148 -2.04 3.79 -11.31
N MET A 149 -0.98 3.02 -11.04
CA MET A 149 -0.43 2.09 -12.01
C MET A 149 -1.12 0.75 -11.83
N VAL A 150 -1.72 0.26 -12.90
CA VAL A 150 -2.57 -0.93 -12.91
C VAL A 150 -2.06 -1.93 -13.94
N GLU A 151 -2.31 -3.19 -13.68
CA GLU A 151 -2.15 -4.29 -14.63
C GLU A 151 -3.53 -4.80 -15.05
N VAL A 152 -3.71 -5.09 -16.33
CA VAL A 152 -4.97 -5.66 -16.84
C VAL A 152 -4.69 -6.59 -18.01
N THR A 153 -5.25 -7.79 -17.97
CA THR A 153 -5.15 -8.75 -19.08
C THR A 153 -6.24 -8.50 -20.12
N VAL A 154 -5.87 -8.42 -21.40
CA VAL A 154 -6.84 -8.32 -22.49
C VAL A 154 -7.61 -9.65 -22.60
N ALA A 155 -8.91 -9.62 -22.33
CA ALA A 155 -9.75 -10.80 -22.46
C ALA A 155 -10.13 -11.11 -23.92
N LYS A 156 -10.47 -12.37 -24.19
CA LYS A 156 -10.90 -12.81 -25.54
C LYS A 156 -12.13 -12.07 -26.06
N GLY A 157 -13.09 -11.74 -25.20
CA GLY A 157 -14.30 -11.02 -25.56
C GLY A 157 -14.17 -9.49 -25.54
N SER A 158 -12.98 -8.96 -25.24
CA SER A 158 -12.88 -7.53 -24.94
C SER A 158 -13.20 -6.66 -26.16
N PRO A 159 -13.85 -5.50 -25.98
CA PRO A 159 -14.07 -4.54 -27.06
C PRO A 159 -12.81 -4.06 -27.77
N ALA A 160 -11.64 -4.16 -27.13
CA ALA A 160 -10.35 -3.77 -27.66
C ALA A 160 -9.59 -4.92 -28.34
N ALA A 161 -10.01 -6.18 -28.15
CA ALA A 161 -9.33 -7.34 -28.72
C ALA A 161 -9.28 -7.27 -30.25
N GLY A 162 -8.08 -7.43 -30.81
CA GLY A 162 -7.79 -7.37 -32.24
C GLY A 162 -7.69 -5.97 -32.84
N LYS A 163 -7.96 -4.90 -32.07
CA LYS A 163 -7.85 -3.51 -32.56
C LYS A 163 -6.45 -2.97 -32.41
N LEU A 164 -6.08 -2.03 -33.28
CA LEU A 164 -4.88 -1.21 -33.11
C LEU A 164 -5.10 -0.22 -31.97
N ILE A 165 -4.05 0.10 -31.21
CA ILE A 165 -4.14 1.04 -30.08
C ILE A 165 -4.69 2.40 -30.51
N GLN A 166 -4.33 2.89 -31.70
CA GLN A 166 -4.85 4.15 -32.23
C GLN A 166 -6.38 4.14 -32.49
N ASP A 167 -6.96 2.97 -32.70
CA ASP A 167 -8.40 2.79 -32.96
C ASP A 167 -9.19 2.51 -31.66
N VAL A 168 -8.49 2.42 -30.52
CA VAL A 168 -9.06 2.15 -29.20
C VAL A 168 -9.19 3.47 -28.46
N LYS A 169 -10.44 3.84 -28.13
CA LYS A 169 -10.71 5.03 -27.31
C LYS A 169 -10.41 4.72 -25.84
N LEU A 170 -9.20 5.04 -25.41
CA LEU A 170 -8.79 4.96 -24.01
C LEU A 170 -9.52 6.03 -23.17
N PRO A 171 -9.72 5.78 -21.85
CA PRO A 171 -10.23 6.81 -20.94
C PRO A 171 -9.32 8.05 -20.88
N ASP A 172 -9.89 9.21 -20.54
CA ASP A 172 -9.22 10.51 -20.64
C ASP A 172 -7.91 10.59 -19.82
N ARG A 173 -7.90 10.02 -18.61
CA ARG A 173 -6.72 9.97 -17.74
C ARG A 173 -6.04 8.60 -17.76
N CYS A 174 -6.02 7.92 -18.91
CA CYS A 174 -5.37 6.62 -19.07
C CYS A 174 -4.19 6.71 -20.05
N THR A 175 -3.05 6.13 -19.67
CA THR A 175 -1.88 5.98 -20.54
C THR A 175 -1.35 4.55 -20.44
N LEU A 176 -1.26 3.86 -21.57
CA LEU A 176 -0.60 2.55 -21.63
C LEU A 176 0.91 2.75 -21.52
N VAL A 177 1.54 2.01 -20.61
CA VAL A 177 2.99 2.06 -20.34
C VAL A 177 3.70 0.95 -21.11
N SER A 178 3.20 -0.28 -21.01
CA SER A 178 3.79 -1.44 -21.65
C SER A 178 2.75 -2.54 -21.89
N ILE A 179 3.03 -3.38 -22.87
CA ILE A 179 2.30 -4.62 -23.14
C ILE A 179 3.28 -5.76 -22.89
N LEU A 180 2.99 -6.67 -21.97
CA LEU A 180 3.73 -7.93 -21.84
C LEU A 180 3.03 -8.98 -22.68
N ARG A 181 3.78 -9.53 -23.64
CA ARG A 181 3.31 -10.55 -24.58
C ARG A 181 4.31 -11.68 -24.62
N SER A 182 3.88 -12.87 -24.19
CA SER A 182 4.72 -14.08 -24.20
C SER A 182 6.09 -13.87 -23.50
N GLY A 183 6.10 -13.15 -22.38
CA GLY A 183 7.31 -12.86 -21.60
C GLY A 183 8.22 -11.78 -22.18
N SER A 184 7.81 -11.07 -23.23
CA SER A 184 8.53 -9.94 -23.82
C SER A 184 7.75 -8.64 -23.65
N VAL A 185 8.48 -7.53 -23.48
CA VAL A 185 7.89 -6.19 -23.40
C VAL A 185 7.73 -5.59 -24.80
N VAL A 186 6.52 -5.14 -25.11
CA VAL A 186 6.16 -4.40 -26.33
C VAL A 186 5.77 -2.98 -25.94
N THR A 187 6.38 -1.99 -26.60
CA THR A 187 6.02 -0.58 -26.41
C THR A 187 4.66 -0.29 -27.05
N PRO A 188 3.70 0.31 -26.32
CA PRO A 188 2.36 0.60 -26.84
C PRO A 188 2.42 1.77 -27.82
N ARG A 189 2.47 1.46 -29.12
CA ARG A 189 2.39 2.43 -30.22
C ARG A 189 1.04 2.31 -30.91
N GLY A 190 0.62 3.35 -31.62
CA GLY A 190 -0.68 3.39 -32.30
C GLY A 190 -0.92 2.23 -33.27
N ASP A 191 0.14 1.73 -33.91
CA ASP A 191 0.14 0.63 -34.88
C ASP A 191 0.23 -0.78 -34.26
N VAL A 192 0.31 -0.89 -32.93
CA VAL A 192 0.33 -2.18 -32.23
C VAL A 192 -1.11 -2.64 -32.00
N SER A 193 -1.41 -3.89 -32.36
CA SER A 193 -2.69 -4.52 -32.04
C SER A 193 -2.70 -5.09 -30.62
N LEU A 194 -3.83 -4.93 -29.93
CA LEU A 194 -4.10 -5.58 -28.64
C LEU A 194 -4.64 -6.99 -28.87
N ILE A 195 -3.98 -8.00 -28.31
CA ILE A 195 -4.31 -9.41 -28.52
C ILE A 195 -4.78 -10.02 -27.20
N PRO A 196 -5.79 -10.91 -27.20
CA PRO A 196 -6.18 -11.62 -25.99
C PRO A 196 -5.01 -12.34 -25.31
N GLY A 197 -4.87 -12.13 -24.00
CA GLY A 197 -3.74 -12.62 -23.20
C GLY A 197 -2.58 -11.64 -23.08
N ASP A 198 -2.61 -10.50 -23.78
CA ASP A 198 -1.70 -9.39 -23.49
C ASP A 198 -1.92 -8.88 -22.06
N GLU A 199 -0.85 -8.71 -21.29
CA GLU A 199 -0.88 -8.04 -20.00
C GLU A 199 -0.50 -6.58 -20.21
N ILE A 200 -1.42 -5.68 -19.90
CA ILE A 200 -1.26 -4.24 -20.12
C ILE A 200 -0.92 -3.58 -18.79
N ILE A 201 0.23 -2.92 -18.74
CA ILE A 201 0.55 -1.98 -17.67
C ILE A 201 0.10 -0.60 -18.11
N ALA A 202 -0.74 0.04 -17.31
CA ALA A 202 -1.26 1.38 -17.56
C ALA A 202 -1.13 2.27 -16.33
N VAL A 203 -1.02 3.58 -16.55
CA VAL A 203 -1.25 4.58 -15.52
C VAL A 203 -2.63 5.18 -15.78
N ILE A 204 -3.50 5.16 -14.76
CA ILE A 204 -4.89 5.55 -14.88
C ILE A 204 -5.35 6.41 -13.70
N GLY A 205 -6.35 7.26 -13.90
CA GLY A 205 -7.06 7.90 -12.79
C GLY A 205 -8.04 6.94 -12.11
N PRO A 206 -8.28 7.09 -10.79
CA PRO A 206 -9.14 6.16 -10.05
C PRO A 206 -10.61 6.17 -10.49
N GLU A 207 -11.07 7.23 -11.17
CA GLU A 207 -12.45 7.31 -11.68
C GLU A 207 -12.62 6.54 -13.00
N GLU A 208 -11.53 6.36 -13.75
CA GLU A 208 -11.50 5.76 -15.08
C GLU A 208 -11.24 4.25 -15.08
N GLU A 209 -10.90 3.65 -13.94
CA GLU A 209 -10.59 2.21 -13.82
C GLU A 209 -11.71 1.32 -14.38
N LYS A 210 -12.97 1.66 -14.09
CA LYS A 210 -14.14 0.91 -14.59
C LYS A 210 -14.25 0.95 -16.10
N ASP A 211 -13.91 2.07 -16.72
CA ASP A 211 -13.99 2.24 -18.17
C ASP A 211 -12.88 1.44 -18.85
N LEU A 212 -11.67 1.46 -18.28
CA LEU A 212 -10.56 0.62 -18.77
C LEU A 212 -10.88 -0.88 -18.62
N GLN A 213 -11.46 -1.28 -17.49
CA GLN A 213 -11.88 -2.66 -17.27
C GLN A 213 -12.92 -3.09 -18.30
N GLN A 214 -13.96 -2.29 -18.55
CA GLN A 214 -14.97 -2.60 -19.57
C GLN A 214 -14.38 -2.70 -20.98
N LEU A 215 -13.36 -1.90 -21.28
CA LEU A 215 -12.68 -1.87 -22.57
C LEU A 215 -11.79 -3.10 -22.81
N LEU A 216 -11.07 -3.58 -21.79
CA LEU A 216 -10.03 -4.61 -21.93
C LEU A 216 -10.43 -6.00 -21.44
N VAL A 217 -11.45 -6.13 -20.59
CA VAL A 217 -11.75 -7.40 -19.90
C VAL A 217 -12.98 -8.14 -20.42
N ARG A 218 -13.91 -7.48 -21.10
CA ARG A 218 -15.29 -8.01 -21.10
C ARG A 218 -15.45 -9.38 -21.77
N ASP A 219 -15.72 -10.42 -20.96
CA ASP A 219 -16.59 -11.54 -21.34
C ASP A 219 -17.48 -11.98 -20.16
N ASN A 220 -18.72 -12.28 -20.49
CA ASN A 220 -19.92 -12.23 -19.65
C ASN A 220 -20.10 -13.51 -18.81
N ARG A 221 -19.16 -13.82 -17.90
CA ARG A 221 -19.42 -14.81 -16.83
C ARG A 221 -20.09 -14.12 -15.65
N GLY A 222 -21.39 -14.35 -15.53
CA GLY A 222 -22.29 -13.65 -14.62
C GLY A 222 -21.99 -13.78 -13.12
N SER A 223 -22.54 -12.79 -12.41
CA SER A 223 -22.96 -12.78 -11.00
C SER A 223 -21.90 -13.00 -9.92
N GLU A 224 -21.32 -11.91 -9.42
CA GLU A 224 -21.66 -11.32 -8.11
C GLU A 224 -20.73 -10.12 -7.89
N ILE A 225 -21.24 -8.91 -8.10
CA ILE A 225 -20.65 -7.73 -7.46
C ILE A 225 -20.91 -7.93 -5.96
N ARG A 226 -19.98 -8.57 -5.25
CA ARG A 226 -19.95 -8.45 -3.81
C ARG A 226 -19.47 -7.04 -3.53
N GLY A 227 -20.43 -6.17 -3.20
CA GLY A 227 -20.14 -4.88 -2.59
C GLY A 227 -19.24 -5.05 -1.36
N PRO A 228 -18.70 -3.95 -0.82
CA PRO A 228 -17.80 -4.02 0.33
C PRO A 228 -18.44 -4.88 1.41
N VAL A 229 -17.67 -5.86 1.91
CA VAL A 229 -18.10 -6.76 2.98
C VAL A 229 -18.34 -5.92 4.24
N SER A 230 -19.58 -5.46 4.40
CA SER A 230 -20.13 -5.00 5.66
C SER A 230 -20.23 -6.21 6.58
N MET A 231 -19.18 -6.46 7.37
CA MET A 231 -19.32 -7.36 8.52
C MET A 231 -20.16 -6.66 9.60
N GLU A 232 -21.48 -6.80 9.51
CA GLU A 232 -22.40 -6.58 10.63
C GLU A 232 -23.14 -7.88 10.97
N ASN A 233 -22.61 -8.54 12.01
CA ASN A 233 -23.33 -9.20 13.09
C ASN A 233 -24.47 -10.19 12.77
N GLU A 234 -24.09 -11.45 12.53
CA GLU A 234 -24.89 -12.60 12.98
C GLU A 234 -24.31 -13.19 14.28
N ARG A 235 -24.64 -12.56 15.41
CA ARG A 235 -24.68 -13.24 16.72
C ARG A 235 -25.97 -12.87 17.42
N GLY A 236 -26.99 -13.70 17.23
CA GLY A 236 -28.25 -13.47 17.92
C GLY A 236 -29.34 -14.48 17.62
N ARG A 237 -29.08 -15.79 17.71
CA ARG A 237 -30.14 -16.78 17.97
C ARG A 237 -29.57 -18.15 18.38
N LYS A 238 -29.68 -18.40 19.69
CA LYS A 238 -30.11 -19.65 20.37
C LYS A 238 -29.18 -20.02 21.52
N PHE A 239 -29.48 -19.50 22.71
CA PHE A 239 -29.45 -20.30 23.94
C PHE A 239 -30.54 -19.77 24.88
N GLY A 240 -31.34 -20.68 25.42
CA GLY A 240 -32.24 -20.40 26.54
C GLY A 240 -33.74 -20.53 26.26
N LYS A 241 -34.23 -21.75 25.99
CA LYS A 241 -35.59 -22.19 26.37
C LYS A 241 -35.68 -23.71 26.37
N VAL A 242 -35.14 -24.36 27.41
CA VAL A 242 -35.68 -25.62 27.96
C VAL A 242 -35.26 -25.65 29.43
N PHE A 243 -36.23 -25.55 30.34
CA PHE A 243 -36.33 -26.12 31.70
C PHE A 243 -37.31 -25.27 32.53
N LYS A 244 -38.59 -25.65 32.40
CA LYS A 244 -39.63 -25.47 33.43
C LYS A 244 -40.47 -26.74 33.43
N LYS A 245 -40.16 -27.65 34.34
CA LYS A 245 -41.08 -28.40 35.18
C LYS A 245 -40.26 -29.23 36.16
#